data_AF-A0A1Z7YPP9-F1
#
_entry.id   AF-A0A1Z7YPP9-F1
#
_cell.length_a   1.000
_cell.length_b   1.000
_cell.length_c   1.000
_cell.angle_alpha   90.00
_cell.angle_beta   90.00
_cell.angle_gamma   90.00
#
_symmetry.space_group_name_H-M   'P 1'
#
loop_
_entity.id
_entity.type
_entity.pdbx_description
1 polymer ?
#
loop_
_entity_poly.entity_id
_entity_poly.type
_entity_poly.pdbx_seq_one_letter_code
_entity_poly.pdbx_strand_id
1 'polypeptide(L)'
;MSHNSIVSTKYWHNLEDGRIQCDVCPRACKLRDGQRGVCYVRGREDDEIKLYSYGRSSGFCIDPIEKKPLNHFYPGSSVLSFGTAGCNLACKFCQNWDMSKSREMDTLCDTALPEQLAQTAQHMGCNSIAFTYNDPVIFMEYAMDVAAACHELGLNSVAVTAGYICPQPRQEFYAHMDAANVDLKGFTEQFYKKICGGSLAAVLDTLNYLKQETSVWFEITTLLIPEQNDSEQELHQQCEWHYEN
;
A
#
# COMPACT_ATOMS: atom_id res chain seq x y z
N MET A 1 11.20 -8.41 25.44
CA MET A 1 10.12 -7.41 25.65
C MET A 1 8.98 -7.82 24.74
N SER A 2 7.74 -7.94 25.21
CA SER A 2 6.62 -8.29 24.32
C SER A 2 6.39 -7.11 23.38
N HIS A 3 6.87 -7.21 22.15
CA HIS A 3 6.60 -6.19 21.14
C HIS A 3 5.10 -6.21 20.86
N ASN A 4 4.45 -5.08 21.09
CA ASN A 4 3.02 -4.94 20.87
C ASN A 4 2.80 -4.93 19.35
N SER A 5 2.18 -5.98 18.79
CA SER A 5 1.85 -6.05 17.37
C SER A 5 0.65 -5.17 17.00
N ILE A 6 0.23 -4.30 17.92
CA ILE A 6 -0.90 -3.40 17.80
C ILE A 6 -0.40 -1.98 18.04
N VAL A 7 -0.60 -1.10 17.06
CA VAL A 7 -0.20 0.31 17.13
C VAL A 7 -1.35 1.22 16.73
N SER A 8 -1.48 2.38 17.36
CA SER A 8 -2.54 3.34 17.06
C SER A 8 -2.18 4.21 15.85
N THR A 9 -3.19 4.64 15.11
CA THR A 9 -3.05 5.66 14.05
C THR A 9 -3.63 6.98 14.52
N LYS A 10 -3.16 8.10 13.96
CA LYS A 10 -3.71 9.43 14.20
C LYS A 10 -4.77 9.86 13.17
N TYR A 11 -4.97 9.08 12.11
CA TYR A 11 -5.88 9.42 11.00
C TYR A 11 -7.28 8.85 11.23
N TRP A 12 -8.02 9.50 12.12
CA TRP A 12 -9.42 9.19 12.38
C TRP A 12 -10.12 10.36 13.07
N HIS A 13 -11.45 10.35 13.06
CA HIS A 13 -12.26 11.28 13.84
C HIS A 13 -13.52 10.64 14.40
N ASN A 14 -14.05 11.23 15.46
CA ASN A 14 -15.33 10.85 16.06
C ASN A 14 -16.50 11.31 15.18
N LEU A 15 -17.53 10.49 15.10
CA LEU A 15 -18.82 10.82 14.49
C LEU A 15 -19.86 11.09 15.59
N GLU A 16 -20.88 11.87 15.25
CA GLU A 16 -21.96 12.27 16.18
C GLU A 16 -22.73 11.07 16.76
N ASP A 17 -22.75 9.94 16.05
CA ASP A 17 -23.43 8.71 16.47
C ASP A 17 -22.56 7.78 17.33
N GLY A 18 -21.40 8.26 17.78
CA GLY A 18 -20.46 7.53 18.63
C GLY A 18 -19.58 6.52 17.89
N ARG A 19 -19.66 6.44 16.55
CA ARG A 19 -18.68 5.69 15.74
C ARG A 19 -17.41 6.50 15.54
N ILE A 20 -16.33 5.81 15.18
CA ILE A 20 -15.08 6.44 14.72
C ILE A 20 -14.92 6.16 13.23
N GLN A 21 -14.60 7.19 12.45
CA GLN A 21 -14.24 7.02 11.05
C GLN A 21 -12.72 6.90 10.90
N CYS A 22 -12.26 5.86 10.22
CA CYS A 22 -10.87 5.73 9.79
C CYS A 22 -10.63 6.53 8.51
N ASP A 23 -9.65 7.42 8.52
CA ASP A 23 -9.34 8.35 7.43
C ASP A 23 -8.03 7.99 6.70
N VAL A 24 -7.47 6.80 6.93
CA VAL A 24 -6.25 6.33 6.25
C VAL A 24 -6.46 6.21 4.73
N CYS A 25 -7.61 5.66 4.32
CA CYS A 25 -7.92 5.45 2.91
C CYS A 25 -9.36 5.86 2.57
N PRO A 26 -9.69 6.07 1.27
CA PRO A 26 -11.00 6.56 0.85
C PRO A 26 -12.19 5.63 1.16
N ARG A 27 -11.95 4.47 1.78
CA ARG A 27 -12.99 3.61 2.33
C ARG A 27 -13.80 4.27 3.44
N ALA A 28 -13.21 5.23 4.17
CA ALA A 28 -13.89 5.97 5.23
C ALA A 28 -14.69 5.04 6.17
N CYS A 29 -14.06 3.97 6.65
CA CYS A 29 -14.73 2.94 7.45
C CYS A 29 -15.24 3.54 8.76
N LYS A 30 -16.55 3.46 9.02
CA LYS A 30 -17.22 3.96 10.23
C LYS A 30 -17.43 2.83 11.22
N LEU A 31 -16.58 2.76 12.24
CA LEU A 31 -16.39 1.60 13.10
C LEU A 31 -17.03 1.79 14.48
N ARG A 32 -17.77 0.76 14.90
CA ARG A 32 -18.17 0.52 16.29
C ARG A 32 -16.98 -0.05 17.07
N ASP A 33 -17.04 0.01 18.39
CA ASP A 33 -16.01 -0.59 19.24
C ASP A 33 -15.83 -2.09 18.94
N GLY A 34 -14.58 -2.55 18.90
CA GLY A 34 -14.18 -3.90 18.49
C GLY A 34 -14.33 -4.23 17.00
N GLN A 35 -14.86 -3.32 16.17
CA GLN A 35 -15.12 -3.57 14.75
C GLN A 35 -13.84 -3.40 13.90
N ARG A 36 -13.65 -4.31 12.93
CA ARG A 36 -12.62 -4.21 11.88
C ARG A 36 -13.09 -3.44 10.66
N GLY A 37 -12.18 -2.70 10.04
CA GLY A 37 -12.36 -2.08 8.74
C GLY A 37 -12.40 -3.11 7.60
N VAL A 38 -12.68 -2.63 6.39
CA VAL A 38 -12.73 -3.47 5.18
C VAL A 38 -11.39 -4.18 4.91
N CYS A 39 -10.27 -3.58 5.33
CA CYS A 39 -8.94 -4.17 5.19
C CYS A 39 -8.62 -5.26 6.24
N TYR A 40 -9.49 -5.49 7.23
CA TYR A 40 -9.35 -6.43 8.34
C TYR A 40 -8.21 -6.17 9.33
N VAL A 41 -7.10 -5.56 8.91
CA VAL A 41 -5.94 -5.30 9.76
C VAL A 41 -6.03 -4.02 10.57
N ARG A 42 -6.98 -3.13 10.25
CA ARG A 42 -7.31 -1.95 11.06
C ARG A 42 -8.65 -2.14 11.76
N GLY A 43 -8.76 -1.72 13.01
CA GLY A 43 -9.97 -1.84 13.81
C GLY A 43 -10.07 -0.74 14.85
N ARG A 44 -11.27 -0.57 15.42
CA ARG A 44 -11.48 0.29 16.58
C ARG A 44 -11.28 -0.51 17.86
N GLU A 45 -10.48 0.03 18.76
CA GLU A 45 -10.27 -0.48 20.13
C GLU A 45 -9.79 0.68 21.01
N ASP A 46 -10.26 0.74 22.26
CA ASP A 46 -9.93 1.81 23.22
C ASP A 46 -10.19 3.23 22.66
N ASP A 47 -11.29 3.41 21.92
CA ASP A 47 -11.66 4.67 21.25
C ASP A 47 -10.61 5.23 20.28
N GLU A 48 -9.77 4.36 19.72
CA GLU A 48 -8.81 4.70 18.67
C GLU A 48 -8.93 3.75 17.49
N ILE A 49 -8.40 4.16 16.34
CA ILE A 49 -8.13 3.23 15.24
C ILE A 49 -6.73 2.65 15.42
N LYS A 50 -6.65 1.31 15.51
CA LYS A 50 -5.39 0.57 15.65
C LYS A 50 -5.10 -0.29 14.43
N LEU A 51 -3.82 -0.44 14.09
CA LEU A 51 -3.25 -1.41 13.17
C LEU A 51 -2.83 -2.65 13.95
N TYR A 52 -3.17 -3.84 13.46
CA TYR A 52 -2.93 -5.11 14.17
C TYR A 52 -1.92 -6.02 13.48
N SER A 53 -1.44 -5.64 12.30
CA SER A 53 -0.40 -6.37 11.56
C SER A 53 1.00 -5.79 11.76
N TYR A 54 1.21 -4.94 12.78
CA TYR A 54 2.52 -4.34 13.02
C TYR A 54 3.53 -5.42 13.44
N GLY A 55 4.71 -5.41 12.81
CA GLY A 55 5.76 -6.39 13.08
C GLY A 55 5.42 -7.82 12.64
N ARG A 56 4.37 -8.00 11.83
CA ARG A 56 3.91 -9.28 11.30
C ARG A 56 3.87 -9.23 9.79
N SER A 57 4.67 -10.08 9.16
CA SER A 57 4.83 -10.08 7.70
C SER A 57 4.64 -11.48 7.11
N SER A 58 4.42 -11.51 5.80
CA SER A 58 4.33 -12.71 4.99
C SER A 58 4.97 -12.47 3.62
N GLY A 59 5.34 -13.56 2.94
CA GLY A 59 5.75 -13.55 1.54
C GLY A 59 7.15 -13.00 1.29
N PHE A 60 8.10 -13.21 2.21
CA PHE A 60 9.48 -12.73 2.00
C PHE A 60 10.09 -13.29 0.72
N CYS A 61 10.52 -12.39 -0.16
CA CYS A 61 11.18 -12.76 -1.41
C CYS A 61 12.23 -11.72 -1.78
N ILE A 62 13.39 -12.15 -2.27
CA ILE A 62 14.36 -11.27 -2.89
C ILE A 62 14.19 -11.44 -4.39
N ASP A 63 13.83 -10.35 -5.05
CA ASP A 63 13.58 -10.29 -6.48
C ASP A 63 14.40 -9.15 -7.11
N PRO A 64 14.61 -9.15 -8.44
CA PRO A 64 15.02 -7.95 -9.14
C PRO A 64 13.97 -6.83 -8.99
N ILE A 65 14.42 -5.57 -8.97
CA ILE A 65 13.55 -4.41 -8.82
C ILE A 65 12.47 -4.31 -9.92
N GLU A 66 12.73 -4.86 -11.10
CA GLU A 66 11.81 -4.93 -12.23
C GLU A 66 10.57 -5.79 -11.93
N LYS A 67 10.64 -6.70 -10.95
CA LYS A 67 9.47 -7.45 -10.48
C LYS A 67 8.54 -6.61 -9.59
N LYS A 68 8.98 -5.41 -9.15
CA LYS A 68 8.15 -4.37 -8.51
C LYS A 68 7.68 -3.32 -9.52
N PRO A 69 7.38 -3.77 -10.75
CA PRO A 69 7.43 -3.05 -12.03
C PRO A 69 8.10 -1.67 -12.03
N LEU A 70 9.33 -1.59 -11.52
CA LEU A 70 10.17 -0.40 -11.61
C LEU A 70 11.32 -0.69 -12.58
N ASN A 71 11.22 -0.20 -13.80
CA ASN A 71 12.20 -0.45 -14.87
C ASN A 71 13.32 0.59 -14.91
N HIS A 72 13.14 1.71 -14.23
CA HIS A 72 14.05 2.86 -14.28
C HIS A 72 14.57 3.28 -12.90
N PHE A 73 14.17 2.57 -11.83
CA PHE A 73 14.67 2.77 -10.48
C PHE A 73 15.69 1.67 -10.13
N TYR A 74 16.98 2.00 -10.21
CA TYR A 74 18.10 1.07 -9.97
C TYR A 74 18.01 -0.28 -10.74
N PRO A 75 17.95 -0.27 -12.09
CA PRO A 75 17.78 -1.49 -12.89
C PRO A 75 18.83 -2.56 -12.57
N GLY A 76 18.39 -3.82 -12.48
CA GLY A 76 19.20 -4.98 -12.14
C GLY A 76 19.56 -5.12 -10.66
N SER A 77 19.15 -4.18 -9.80
CA SER A 77 19.37 -4.28 -8.35
C SER A 77 18.40 -5.27 -7.69
N SER A 78 18.80 -5.80 -6.53
CA SER A 78 17.97 -6.70 -5.73
C SER A 78 17.14 -5.93 -4.71
N VAL A 79 15.90 -6.36 -4.51
CA VAL A 79 14.96 -5.78 -3.54
C VAL A 79 14.36 -6.87 -2.65
N LEU A 80 14.45 -6.67 -1.33
CA LEU A 80 13.75 -7.51 -0.36
C LEU A 80 12.27 -7.11 -0.34
N SER A 81 11.36 -8.04 -0.57
CA SER A 81 9.93 -7.79 -0.67
C SER A 81 9.18 -8.45 0.47
N PHE A 82 8.18 -7.77 1.02
CA PHE A 82 7.22 -8.36 1.95
C PHE A 82 5.87 -7.65 1.90
N GLY A 83 4.86 -8.28 2.49
CA GLY A 83 3.53 -7.72 2.67
C GLY A 83 2.89 -8.18 3.98
N THR A 84 1.66 -7.75 4.19
CA THR A 84 0.84 -8.18 5.35
C THR A 84 -0.44 -8.87 4.88
N ALA A 85 -1.33 -9.19 5.82
CA ALA A 85 -2.69 -9.60 5.50
C ALA A 85 -3.56 -8.39 5.11
N GLY A 86 -4.65 -8.66 4.40
CA GLY A 86 -5.68 -7.67 4.08
C GLY A 86 -5.34 -6.73 2.91
N CYS A 87 -6.31 -5.93 2.46
CA CYS A 87 -6.15 -4.87 1.45
C CYS A 87 -7.29 -3.85 1.56
N ASN A 88 -7.06 -2.60 1.18
CA ASN A 88 -8.12 -1.56 1.10
C ASN A 88 -8.92 -1.63 -0.21
N LEU A 89 -8.50 -2.42 -1.19
CA LEU A 89 -9.26 -2.72 -2.41
C LEU A 89 -9.84 -4.13 -2.40
N ALA A 90 -10.76 -4.36 -3.33
CA ALA A 90 -11.44 -5.63 -3.52
C ALA A 90 -11.39 -6.14 -4.96
N CYS A 91 -10.25 -5.94 -5.62
CA CYS A 91 -9.96 -6.40 -6.98
C CYS A 91 -10.33 -7.86 -7.18
N LYS A 92 -11.27 -8.13 -8.09
CA LYS A 92 -11.70 -9.50 -8.46
C LYS A 92 -10.63 -10.32 -9.18
N PHE A 93 -9.61 -9.66 -9.71
CA PHE A 93 -8.49 -10.26 -10.44
C PHE A 93 -7.21 -10.35 -9.60
N CYS A 94 -7.27 -10.12 -8.28
CA CYS A 94 -6.08 -10.10 -7.43
C CYS A 94 -5.36 -11.46 -7.47
N GLN A 95 -4.10 -11.45 -7.90
CA GLN A 95 -3.26 -12.66 -7.94
C GLN A 95 -2.85 -13.11 -6.53
N ASN A 96 -2.69 -12.16 -5.60
CA ASN A 96 -2.37 -12.41 -4.20
C ASN A 96 -3.64 -12.42 -3.33
N TRP A 97 -4.75 -12.96 -3.85
CA TRP A 97 -6.04 -12.94 -3.15
C TRP A 97 -5.97 -13.67 -1.80
N ASP A 98 -5.18 -14.74 -1.70
CA ASP A 98 -4.96 -15.49 -0.46
C ASP A 98 -4.45 -14.57 0.68
N MET A 99 -3.49 -13.68 0.38
CA MET A 99 -2.98 -12.71 1.37
C MET A 99 -3.91 -11.51 1.55
N SER A 100 -4.36 -10.89 0.45
CA SER A 100 -5.12 -9.65 0.46
C SER A 100 -6.56 -9.80 0.97
N LYS A 101 -7.11 -11.02 0.92
CA LYS A 101 -8.43 -11.36 1.46
C LYS A 101 -8.35 -12.16 2.76
N SER A 102 -7.15 -12.52 3.21
CA SER A 102 -6.98 -13.20 4.49
C SER A 102 -7.55 -12.34 5.62
N ARG A 103 -8.41 -12.97 6.41
CA ARG A 103 -8.86 -12.48 7.72
C ARG A 103 -8.02 -13.07 8.85
N GLU A 104 -7.21 -14.05 8.53
CA GLU A 104 -6.39 -14.79 9.48
C GLU A 104 -5.08 -14.02 9.63
N MET A 105 -4.96 -13.23 10.69
CA MET A 105 -3.66 -12.72 11.12
C MET A 105 -2.68 -13.86 11.44
N ASP A 106 -3.19 -15.08 11.66
CA ASP A 106 -2.42 -16.28 11.97
C ASP A 106 -1.68 -16.87 10.76
N THR A 107 -2.01 -16.45 9.53
CA THR A 107 -1.18 -16.76 8.33
C THR A 107 0.03 -15.82 8.19
N LEU A 108 0.20 -14.83 9.07
CA LEU A 108 1.44 -14.06 9.20
C LEU A 108 2.42 -14.88 10.05
N CYS A 109 3.33 -15.58 9.37
CA CYS A 109 4.13 -16.61 10.01
C CYS A 109 5.34 -16.08 10.78
N ASP A 110 5.84 -14.87 10.46
CA ASP A 110 7.12 -14.40 10.98
C ASP A 110 7.02 -13.06 11.71
N THR A 111 7.67 -12.98 12.87
CA THR A 111 7.98 -11.70 13.51
C THR A 111 9.02 -11.00 12.66
N ALA A 112 8.70 -9.80 12.23
CA ALA A 112 9.54 -9.00 11.36
C ALA A 112 9.57 -7.58 11.90
N LEU A 113 10.54 -7.25 12.75
CA LEU A 113 10.67 -5.88 13.24
C LEU A 113 11.36 -5.00 12.18
N PRO A 114 11.10 -3.69 12.16
CA PRO A 114 11.74 -2.74 11.25
C PRO A 114 13.25 -2.91 11.11
N GLU A 115 13.96 -2.98 12.23
CA GLU A 115 15.42 -3.09 12.25
C GLU A 115 15.90 -4.46 11.74
N GLN A 116 15.14 -5.53 12.04
CA GLN A 116 15.44 -6.88 11.56
C GLN A 116 15.31 -6.95 10.04
N LEU A 117 14.28 -6.31 9.47
CA LEU A 117 14.08 -6.25 8.04
C LEU A 117 15.17 -5.45 7.32
N ALA A 118 15.51 -4.28 7.86
CA ALA A 118 16.58 -3.45 7.31
C ALA A 118 17.93 -4.17 7.35
N GLN A 119 18.29 -4.79 8.49
CA GLN A 119 19.51 -5.58 8.63
C GLN A 119 19.53 -6.79 7.68
N THR A 120 18.40 -7.48 7.53
CA THR A 120 18.29 -8.63 6.61
C THR A 120 18.49 -8.18 5.17
N ALA A 121 17.84 -7.10 4.73
CA ALA A 121 18.00 -6.55 3.38
C ALA A 121 19.46 -6.15 3.11
N GLN A 122 20.10 -5.47 4.06
CA GLN A 122 21.51 -5.08 3.93
C GLN A 122 22.44 -6.31 3.88
N HIS A 123 22.23 -7.29 4.77
CA HIS A 123 23.05 -8.51 4.82
C HIS A 123 22.93 -9.35 3.54
N MET A 124 21.74 -9.35 2.92
CA MET A 124 21.47 -10.03 1.66
C MET A 124 21.91 -9.23 0.43
N GLY A 125 22.53 -8.06 0.60
CA GLY A 125 23.04 -7.24 -0.50
C GLY A 125 21.94 -6.60 -1.35
N CYS A 126 20.74 -6.40 -0.78
CA CYS A 126 19.68 -5.66 -1.46
C CYS A 126 20.01 -4.16 -1.48
N ASN A 127 19.57 -3.46 -2.53
CA ASN A 127 19.65 -1.99 -2.59
C ASN A 127 18.41 -1.33 -1.98
N SER A 128 17.32 -2.10 -1.89
CA SER A 128 16.00 -1.58 -1.55
C SER A 128 15.19 -2.60 -0.76
N ILE A 129 14.15 -2.10 -0.08
CA ILE A 129 13.05 -2.90 0.46
C ILE A 129 11.74 -2.49 -0.22
N ALA A 130 10.88 -3.44 -0.55
CA ALA A 130 9.59 -3.21 -1.18
C ALA A 130 8.43 -3.71 -0.32
N PHE A 131 7.49 -2.79 -0.08
CA PHE A 131 6.20 -3.08 0.54
C PHE A 131 5.19 -3.44 -0.56
N THR A 132 4.80 -4.71 -0.64
CA THR A 132 4.08 -5.27 -1.80
C THR A 132 3.16 -6.45 -1.41
N TYR A 133 2.73 -7.24 -2.39
CA TYR A 133 1.77 -8.35 -2.35
C TYR A 133 0.32 -7.95 -2.05
N ASN A 134 0.11 -7.07 -1.08
CA ASN A 134 -1.15 -6.40 -0.83
C ASN A 134 -1.04 -4.89 -1.13
N ASP A 135 -1.44 -4.01 -0.22
CA ASP A 135 -1.28 -2.56 -0.40
C ASP A 135 -0.68 -1.93 0.86
N PRO A 136 0.48 -1.25 0.79
CA PRO A 136 1.16 -0.71 1.97
C PRO A 136 0.40 0.38 2.72
N VAL A 137 -0.60 1.01 2.09
CA VAL A 137 -1.43 2.03 2.74
C VAL A 137 -2.12 1.47 4.00
N ILE A 138 -2.53 0.20 3.99
CA ILE A 138 -3.28 -0.36 5.14
C ILE A 138 -2.38 -0.66 6.34
N PHE A 139 -1.07 -0.71 6.17
CA PHE A 139 -0.09 -0.92 7.24
C PHE A 139 0.99 0.18 7.26
N MET A 140 0.62 1.40 6.85
CA MET A 140 1.56 2.50 6.63
C MET A 140 2.50 2.79 7.81
N GLU A 141 2.04 2.66 9.06
CA GLU A 141 2.88 2.88 10.26
C GLU A 141 4.05 1.91 10.27
N TYR A 142 3.78 0.64 9.99
CA TYR A 142 4.82 -0.37 9.90
C TYR A 142 5.73 -0.17 8.69
N ALA A 143 5.18 0.20 7.53
CA ALA A 143 5.98 0.49 6.34
C ALA A 143 6.92 1.69 6.54
N MET A 144 6.44 2.77 7.20
CA MET A 144 7.23 3.97 7.48
C MET A 144 8.36 3.69 8.47
N ASP A 145 8.09 2.93 9.54
CA ASP A 145 9.13 2.55 10.50
C ASP A 145 10.22 1.67 9.85
N VAL A 146 9.82 0.73 8.99
CA VAL A 146 10.76 -0.10 8.21
C VAL A 146 11.56 0.77 7.24
N ALA A 147 10.93 1.72 6.56
CA ALA A 147 11.61 2.64 5.65
C ALA A 147 12.65 3.49 6.40
N ALA A 148 12.30 4.03 7.57
CA ALA A 148 13.23 4.78 8.40
C ALA A 148 14.45 3.92 8.81
N ALA A 149 14.23 2.68 9.27
CA ALA A 149 15.31 1.75 9.59
C ALA A 149 16.18 1.39 8.36
N CYS A 150 15.58 1.29 7.17
CA CYS A 150 16.29 1.08 5.92
C CYS A 150 17.17 2.28 5.54
N HIS A 151 16.67 3.51 5.70
CA HIS A 151 17.41 4.73 5.42
C HIS A 151 18.65 4.88 6.30
N GLU A 152 18.59 4.48 7.57
CA GLU A 152 19.75 4.44 8.47
C GLU A 152 20.89 3.52 7.96
N LEU A 153 20.53 2.53 7.13
CA LEU A 153 21.47 1.56 6.54
C LEU A 153 21.80 1.85 5.06
N GLY A 154 21.30 2.97 4.51
CA GLY A 154 21.51 3.37 3.12
C GLY A 154 20.72 2.54 2.10
N LEU A 155 19.62 1.91 2.52
CA LEU A 155 18.70 1.16 1.66
C LEU A 155 17.52 2.05 1.23
N ASN A 156 17.06 1.88 -0.01
CA ASN A 156 15.89 2.61 -0.50
C ASN A 156 14.58 1.92 -0.10
N SER A 157 13.52 2.69 0.11
CA SER A 157 12.17 2.21 0.38
C SER A 157 11.27 2.31 -0.86
N VAL A 158 10.54 1.22 -1.16
CA VAL A 158 9.71 1.10 -2.36
C VAL A 158 8.28 0.74 -2.00
N ALA A 159 7.31 1.53 -2.44
CA ALA A 159 5.88 1.22 -2.31
C ALA A 159 5.32 0.62 -3.61
N VAL A 160 4.86 -0.63 -3.58
CA VAL A 160 4.03 -1.19 -4.67
C VAL A 160 2.57 -1.11 -4.22
N THR A 161 1.82 -0.17 -4.79
CA THR A 161 0.54 0.28 -4.21
C THR A 161 -0.49 0.59 -5.29
N ALA A 162 -1.77 0.52 -4.95
CA ALA A 162 -2.83 1.09 -5.76
C ALA A 162 -2.99 2.61 -5.57
N GLY A 163 -2.21 3.24 -4.68
CA GLY A 163 -2.29 4.68 -4.42
C GLY A 163 -3.62 5.11 -3.77
N TYR A 164 -4.37 4.17 -3.19
CA TYR A 164 -5.72 4.41 -2.66
C TYR A 164 -5.67 4.91 -1.21
N ILE A 165 -5.18 6.13 -1.03
CA ILE A 165 -4.87 6.76 0.26
C ILE A 165 -5.50 8.16 0.36
N CYS A 166 -5.89 8.59 1.56
CA CYS A 166 -6.46 9.93 1.77
C CYS A 166 -5.39 11.03 1.77
N PRO A 167 -5.73 12.31 1.51
CA PRO A 167 -4.74 13.38 1.35
C PRO A 167 -3.76 13.59 2.51
N GLN A 168 -4.23 13.58 3.77
CA GLN A 168 -3.35 13.76 4.92
C GLN A 168 -2.38 12.58 5.15
N PRO A 169 -2.84 11.32 5.27
CA PRO A 169 -1.92 10.18 5.43
C PRO A 169 -1.01 10.00 4.22
N ARG A 170 -1.45 10.40 3.02
CA ARG A 170 -0.63 10.35 1.80
C ARG A 170 0.66 11.14 1.93
N GLN A 171 0.60 12.34 2.52
CA GLN A 171 1.78 13.19 2.70
C GLN A 171 2.84 12.51 3.56
N GLU A 172 2.43 11.93 4.68
CA GLU A 172 3.34 11.28 5.61
C GLU A 172 3.89 9.96 5.06
N PHE A 173 3.03 9.17 4.41
CA PHE A 173 3.42 7.90 3.82
C PHE A 173 4.53 8.09 2.77
N TYR A 174 4.32 8.99 1.80
CA TYR A 174 5.27 9.19 0.71
C TYR A 174 6.51 10.00 1.13
N ALA A 175 6.48 10.71 2.25
CA ALA A 175 7.69 11.31 2.82
C ALA A 175 8.75 10.27 3.24
N HIS A 176 8.34 9.01 3.41
CA HIS A 176 9.23 7.89 3.77
C HIS A 176 9.55 6.97 2.58
N MET A 177 9.07 7.26 1.37
CA MET A 177 9.26 6.39 0.20
C MET A 177 10.27 7.02 -0.76
N ASP A 178 11.24 6.25 -1.24
CA ASP A 178 12.15 6.70 -2.31
C ASP A 178 11.56 6.45 -3.70
N ALA A 179 10.83 5.34 -3.85
CA ALA A 179 10.11 5.04 -5.06
C ALA A 179 8.72 4.43 -4.84
N ALA A 180 7.86 4.56 -5.85
CA ALA A 180 6.56 3.93 -5.87
C ALA A 180 6.23 3.35 -7.26
N ASN A 181 5.74 2.11 -7.29
CA ASN A 181 4.96 1.64 -8.42
C ASN A 181 3.49 1.80 -8.09
N VAL A 182 2.77 2.61 -8.86
CA VAL A 182 1.35 2.86 -8.67
C VAL A 182 0.55 2.10 -9.71
N ASP A 183 -0.26 1.15 -9.26
CA ASP A 183 -1.19 0.41 -10.10
C ASP A 183 -2.39 1.28 -10.50
N LEU A 184 -2.36 1.87 -11.70
CA LEU A 184 -3.53 2.47 -12.34
C LEU A 184 -4.32 1.35 -13.04
N LYS A 185 -5.19 0.68 -12.26
CA LYS A 185 -5.81 -0.61 -12.63
C LYS A 185 -6.81 -0.56 -13.78
N GLY A 186 -7.21 0.64 -14.21
CA GLY A 186 -8.14 0.94 -15.29
C GLY A 186 -8.32 2.44 -15.36
N PHE A 187 -9.09 2.92 -16.33
CA PHE A 187 -9.30 4.35 -16.55
C PHE A 187 -10.78 4.75 -16.59
N THR A 188 -11.64 3.90 -16.01
CA THR A 188 -13.06 4.23 -15.77
C THR A 188 -13.47 4.07 -14.31
N GLU A 189 -14.32 4.98 -13.84
CA GLU A 189 -14.97 4.85 -12.52
C GLU A 189 -15.82 3.58 -12.41
N GLN A 190 -16.40 3.11 -13.52
CA GLN A 190 -17.16 1.87 -13.55
C GLN A 190 -16.27 0.66 -13.22
N PHE A 191 -15.10 0.55 -13.84
CA PHE A 191 -14.15 -0.52 -13.56
C PHE A 191 -13.72 -0.49 -12.08
N TYR A 192 -13.36 0.69 -11.56
CA TYR A 192 -12.99 0.84 -10.16
C TYR A 192 -14.11 0.42 -9.21
N LYS A 193 -15.36 0.85 -9.43
CA LYS A 193 -16.48 0.50 -8.56
C LYS A 193 -16.84 -0.98 -8.62
N LYS A 194 -16.93 -1.57 -9.83
CA LYS A 194 -17.43 -2.94 -10.03
C LYS A 194 -16.38 -4.03 -9.86
N ILE A 195 -15.13 -3.74 -10.22
CA ILE A 195 -14.04 -4.72 -10.26
C ILE A 195 -13.06 -4.52 -9.11
N CYS A 196 -12.65 -3.28 -8.82
CA CYS A 196 -11.72 -2.99 -7.72
C CYS A 196 -12.42 -2.69 -6.38
N GLY A 197 -13.71 -2.38 -6.43
CA GLY A 197 -14.46 -1.83 -5.30
C GLY A 197 -13.93 -0.47 -4.82
N GLY A 198 -13.24 0.32 -5.65
CA GLY A 198 -12.66 1.62 -5.28
C GLY A 198 -13.21 2.77 -6.13
N SER A 199 -12.42 3.84 -6.26
CA SER A 199 -12.67 4.98 -7.15
C SER A 199 -11.39 5.32 -7.91
N LEU A 200 -11.53 5.63 -9.20
CA LEU A 200 -10.43 6.05 -10.06
C LEU A 200 -9.88 7.41 -9.60
N ALA A 201 -10.78 8.36 -9.31
CA ALA A 201 -10.42 9.72 -8.92
C ALA A 201 -9.40 9.76 -7.78
N ALA A 202 -9.58 8.93 -6.74
CA ALA A 202 -8.64 8.88 -5.61
C ALA A 202 -7.23 8.40 -6.00
N VAL A 203 -7.11 7.55 -7.01
CA VAL A 203 -5.81 7.08 -7.52
C VAL A 203 -5.16 8.17 -8.38
N LEU A 204 -5.93 8.82 -9.25
CA LEU A 204 -5.44 9.94 -10.06
C LEU A 204 -4.98 11.12 -9.19
N ASP A 205 -5.72 11.43 -8.12
CA ASP A 205 -5.33 12.44 -7.13
C ASP A 205 -3.98 12.11 -6.47
N THR A 206 -3.71 10.83 -6.22
CA THR A 206 -2.43 10.38 -5.65
C THR A 206 -1.29 10.49 -6.66
N LEU A 207 -1.52 10.14 -7.92
CA LEU A 207 -0.53 10.31 -8.99
C LEU A 207 -0.18 11.78 -9.21
N ASN A 208 -1.19 12.66 -9.25
CA ASN A 208 -0.99 14.10 -9.35
C ASN A 208 -0.18 14.63 -8.17
N TYR A 209 -0.50 14.19 -6.94
CA TYR A 209 0.27 14.53 -5.75
C TYR A 209 1.73 14.09 -5.85
N LEU A 210 2.00 12.85 -6.28
CA LEU A 210 3.38 12.35 -6.42
C LEU A 210 4.18 13.22 -7.39
N LYS A 211 3.59 13.58 -8.53
CA LYS A 211 4.24 14.42 -9.54
C LYS A 211 4.49 15.85 -9.09
N GLN A 212 3.50 16.46 -8.42
CA GLN A 212 3.49 17.90 -8.16
C GLN A 212 4.15 18.27 -6.81
N GLU A 213 4.05 17.39 -5.82
CA GLU A 213 4.31 17.72 -4.42
C GLU A 213 5.42 16.86 -3.79
N THR A 214 6.02 15.92 -4.53
CA THR A 214 7.05 15.02 -4.00
C THR A 214 8.24 14.86 -4.94
N SER A 215 9.34 14.34 -4.41
CA SER A 215 10.51 13.87 -5.18
C SER A 215 10.55 12.35 -5.32
N VAL A 216 9.48 11.64 -4.93
CA VAL A 216 9.42 10.17 -5.01
C VAL A 216 9.50 9.76 -6.47
N TRP A 217 10.42 8.84 -6.81
CA TRP A 217 10.45 8.26 -8.15
C TRP A 217 9.22 7.38 -8.32
N PHE A 218 8.39 7.60 -9.34
CA PHE A 218 7.25 6.72 -9.55
C PHE A 218 7.10 6.25 -11.00
N GLU A 219 6.65 5.00 -11.12
CA GLU A 219 6.21 4.41 -12.39
C GLU A 219 4.76 3.95 -12.23
N ILE A 220 4.03 3.98 -13.34
CA ILE A 220 2.61 3.60 -13.37
C ILE A 220 2.50 2.25 -14.05
N THR A 221 1.74 1.34 -13.45
CA THR A 221 1.45 0.02 -14.03
C THR A 221 -0.05 -0.15 -14.27
N THR A 222 -0.39 -0.65 -15.45
CA THR A 222 -1.76 -0.97 -15.84
C THR A 222 -1.79 -2.40 -16.36
N LEU A 223 -2.33 -3.30 -15.56
CA LEU A 223 -2.62 -4.67 -15.99
C LEU A 223 -3.84 -4.65 -16.91
N LEU A 224 -3.65 -5.02 -18.18
CA LEU A 224 -4.74 -5.16 -19.13
C LEU A 224 -5.48 -6.48 -18.91
N ILE A 225 -6.78 -6.39 -18.78
CA ILE A 225 -7.72 -7.49 -18.58
C ILE A 225 -8.67 -7.47 -19.78
N PRO A 226 -8.65 -8.53 -20.61
CA PRO A 226 -9.49 -8.61 -21.79
C PRO A 226 -10.96 -8.33 -21.49
N GLU A 227 -11.58 -7.50 -22.32
CA GLU A 227 -12.99 -7.09 -22.25
C GLU A 227 -13.36 -6.29 -20.98
N GLN A 228 -12.40 -5.84 -20.18
CA GLN A 228 -12.66 -5.10 -18.94
C GLN A 228 -12.03 -3.70 -18.91
N ASN A 229 -10.77 -3.55 -19.34
CA ASN A 229 -10.05 -2.27 -19.34
C ASN A 229 -9.09 -2.12 -20.54
N ASP A 230 -9.25 -2.92 -21.59
CA ASP A 230 -8.35 -3.00 -22.75
C ASP A 230 -8.94 -2.37 -24.03
N SER A 231 -10.08 -1.67 -23.93
CA SER A 231 -10.66 -0.99 -25.09
C SER A 231 -9.78 0.16 -25.59
N GLU A 232 -9.69 0.34 -26.91
CA GLU A 232 -8.91 1.43 -27.51
C GLU A 232 -9.30 2.81 -26.96
N GLN A 233 -10.60 3.03 -26.72
CA GLN A 233 -11.11 4.28 -26.17
C GLN A 233 -10.58 4.55 -24.75
N GLU A 234 -10.64 3.55 -23.87
CA GLU A 234 -10.18 3.70 -22.47
C GLU A 234 -8.66 3.91 -22.41
N LEU A 235 -7.90 3.15 -23.21
CA LEU A 235 -6.45 3.29 -23.29
C LEU A 235 -6.04 4.65 -23.86
N HIS A 236 -6.77 5.16 -24.85
CA HIS A 236 -6.53 6.49 -25.39
C HIS A 236 -6.73 7.57 -24.34
N GLN A 237 -7.84 7.53 -23.60
CA GLN A 237 -8.13 8.47 -22.50
C GLN A 237 -7.05 8.42 -21.42
N GLN A 238 -6.58 7.22 -21.07
CA GLN A 238 -5.49 7.06 -20.11
C GLN A 238 -4.18 7.70 -20.61
N CYS A 239 -3.83 7.48 -21.88
CA CYS A 239 -2.65 8.07 -22.49
C CYS A 239 -2.73 9.60 -22.61
N GLU A 240 -3.89 10.14 -22.98
CA GLU A 240 -4.14 11.59 -22.98
C GLU A 240 -3.92 12.17 -21.58
N TRP A 241 -4.48 11.53 -20.56
CA TRP A 241 -4.29 11.97 -19.18
C TRP A 241 -2.83 11.95 -18.73
N HIS A 242 -2.06 10.90 -19.07
CA HIS A 242 -0.63 10.83 -18.79
C HIS A 242 0.18 11.92 -19.50
N TYR A 243 -0.24 12.33 -20.70
CA TYR A 243 0.41 13.40 -21.44
C TYR A 243 0.13 14.77 -20.81
N GLU A 244 -1.10 14.98 -20.35
CA GLU A 244 -1.55 16.24 -19.76
C GLU A 244 -1.08 16.46 -18.31
N ASN A 245 -0.95 15.39 -17.53
CA ASN A 245 -0.77 15.46 -16.08
C ASN A 245 0.63 15.14 -15.64
#